data_AF-A0A399PUZ4-F1
#
_entry.id   AF-A0A399PUZ4-F1
#
_cell.length_a   1.000
_cell.length_b   1.000
_cell.length_c   1.000
_cell.angle_alpha   90.00
_cell.angle_beta   90.00
_cell.angle_gamma   90.00
#
_symmetry.space_group_name_H-M   'P 1'
#
loop_
_entity.id
_entity.type
_entity.pdbx_description
1 polymer ?
#
loop_
_entity_poly.entity_id
_entity_poly.type
_entity_poly.pdbx_seq_one_letter_code
_entity_poly.pdbx_strand_id
1 'polypeptide(L)'
;MKLRSLLWLLACWLPMAFANTEPVAARVNGEVISGFRLERFFAEYLEDRGRAVASIRSPKAYKQLRQAALDTLIDKELLWQEAQKRGLKVDDQTVQQQVEQIRVAIGGRDNFLRRLQDAGFDEASFTEYTHRELAAQQMFATLIRANTLQARHLLVRVAPDADAATDAAARLRLMQMRASVVEGATFASDAVRSPFGWHLIYLPNHLEAADVPEVQGLATVRVQRARQQQALARRQVLAQLRAQNRIERIDDD
;
A
#
# COMPACT_ATOMS: atom_id res chain seq x y z
N MET A 1 -57.81 -28.69 -39.21
CA MET A 1 -57.66 -27.41 -38.47
C MET A 1 -56.55 -27.60 -37.45
N LYS A 2 -55.53 -26.72 -37.49
CA LYS A 2 -54.24 -26.87 -36.80
C LYS A 2 -54.36 -26.48 -35.32
N LEU A 3 -54.09 -27.39 -34.39
CA LEU A 3 -53.81 -27.04 -32.99
C LEU A 3 -52.29 -27.10 -32.79
N ARG A 4 -51.69 -25.95 -32.53
CA ARG A 4 -50.23 -25.77 -32.38
C ARG A 4 -49.83 -26.18 -30.97
N SER A 5 -49.15 -27.31 -30.82
CA SER A 5 -48.39 -27.65 -29.61
C SER A 5 -47.13 -26.78 -29.55
N LEU A 6 -47.08 -25.85 -28.60
CA LEU A 6 -45.88 -25.05 -28.31
C LEU A 6 -45.30 -25.54 -26.96
N LEU A 7 -44.41 -26.53 -27.02
CA LEU A 7 -43.62 -27.00 -25.89
C LEU A 7 -42.45 -26.01 -25.71
N TRP A 8 -42.53 -25.17 -24.68
CA TRP A 8 -41.39 -24.35 -24.24
C TRP A 8 -40.38 -25.25 -23.52
N LEU A 9 -39.34 -25.67 -24.23
CA LEU A 9 -38.12 -26.22 -23.62
C LEU A 9 -37.31 -25.06 -23.04
N LEU A 10 -37.61 -24.70 -21.79
CA LEU A 10 -36.75 -23.91 -20.93
C LEU A 10 -35.50 -24.74 -20.61
N ALA A 11 -34.50 -24.69 -21.47
CA ALA A 11 -33.16 -25.16 -21.17
C ALA A 11 -32.56 -24.25 -20.10
N CYS A 12 -32.71 -24.63 -18.83
CA CYS A 12 -31.96 -24.08 -17.72
C CYS A 12 -30.46 -24.18 -18.03
N TRP A 13 -29.89 -23.09 -18.52
CA TRP A 13 -28.46 -22.82 -18.42
C TRP A 13 -28.17 -22.51 -16.95
N LEU A 14 -28.08 -23.55 -16.13
CA LEU A 14 -27.42 -23.45 -14.84
C LEU A 14 -25.93 -23.23 -15.17
N PRO A 15 -25.32 -22.10 -14.78
CA PRO A 15 -23.87 -22.00 -14.83
C PRO A 15 -23.33 -23.13 -13.96
N MET A 16 -22.64 -24.07 -14.60
CA MET A 16 -21.87 -25.10 -13.94
C MET A 16 -20.79 -24.35 -13.14
N ALA A 17 -21.09 -24.06 -11.88
CA ALA A 17 -20.12 -23.58 -10.93
C ALA A 17 -19.10 -24.71 -10.81
N PHE A 18 -17.96 -24.56 -11.49
CA PHE A 18 -16.78 -25.35 -11.19
C PHE A 18 -16.54 -25.18 -9.69
N ALA A 19 -16.86 -26.22 -8.92
CA ALA A 19 -16.44 -26.31 -7.55
C ALA A 19 -14.91 -26.39 -7.60
N ASN A 20 -14.25 -25.24 -7.51
CA ASN A 20 -12.81 -25.19 -7.33
C ASN A 20 -12.52 -25.88 -5.99
N THR A 21 -12.08 -27.13 -6.04
CA THR A 21 -11.54 -27.90 -4.91
C THR A 21 -10.14 -27.41 -4.51
N GLU A 22 -9.75 -26.22 -4.93
CA GLU A 22 -8.52 -25.61 -4.48
C GLU A 22 -8.69 -25.15 -3.03
N PRO A 23 -7.75 -25.50 -2.13
CA PRO A 23 -7.80 -25.05 -0.76
C PRO A 23 -7.82 -23.51 -0.75
N VAL A 24 -8.70 -22.93 0.06
CA VAL A 24 -8.80 -21.48 0.21
C VAL A 24 -7.93 -21.07 1.41
N ALA A 25 -6.96 -20.20 1.19
CA ALA A 25 -6.12 -19.70 2.27
C ALA A 25 -6.82 -18.55 3.04
N ALA A 26 -7.40 -17.60 2.30
CA ALA A 26 -8.13 -16.48 2.86
C ALA A 26 -9.13 -15.88 1.86
N ARG A 27 -10.01 -15.00 2.36
CA ARG A 27 -10.88 -14.15 1.54
C ARG A 27 -10.72 -12.69 1.96
N VAL A 28 -10.65 -11.80 0.97
CA VAL A 28 -10.56 -10.34 1.17
C VAL A 28 -11.75 -9.69 0.46
N ASN A 29 -12.70 -9.18 1.25
CA ASN A 29 -13.98 -8.66 0.75
C ASN A 29 -14.76 -9.66 -0.14
N GLY A 30 -14.60 -10.96 0.13
CA GLY A 30 -15.21 -12.04 -0.65
C GLY A 30 -14.33 -12.62 -1.75
N GLU A 31 -13.31 -11.88 -2.21
CA GLU A 31 -12.33 -12.34 -3.20
C GLU A 31 -11.40 -13.40 -2.60
N VAL A 32 -11.17 -14.48 -3.35
CA VAL A 32 -10.43 -15.66 -2.89
C VAL A 32 -8.93 -15.48 -3.04
N ILE A 33 -8.19 -15.73 -1.97
CA ILE A 33 -6.77 -16.05 -2.01
C ILE A 33 -6.66 -17.58 -1.95
N SER A 34 -6.34 -18.22 -3.08
CA SER A 34 -6.17 -19.67 -3.13
C SER A 34 -4.89 -20.11 -2.42
N GLY A 35 -4.89 -21.33 -1.90
CA GLY A 35 -3.73 -21.97 -1.27
C GLY A 35 -2.58 -22.14 -2.26
N PHE A 36 -2.87 -22.32 -3.55
CA PHE A 36 -1.86 -22.33 -4.60
C PHE A 36 -1.18 -20.97 -4.76
N ARG A 37 -1.95 -19.86 -4.76
CA ARG A 37 -1.39 -18.50 -4.79
C ARG A 37 -0.52 -18.24 -3.56
N LEU A 38 -0.95 -18.71 -2.38
CA LEU A 38 -0.17 -18.59 -1.15
C LEU A 38 1.13 -19.39 -1.22
N GLU A 39 1.11 -20.66 -1.64
CA GLU A 39 2.31 -21.50 -1.67
C GLU A 39 3.36 -20.94 -2.63
N ARG A 40 2.92 -20.46 -3.80
CA ARG A 40 3.79 -19.77 -4.76
C ARG A 40 4.41 -18.51 -4.15
N PHE A 41 3.57 -17.64 -3.59
CA PHE A 41 4.04 -16.41 -2.96
C PHE A 41 4.95 -16.70 -1.76
N PHE A 42 4.75 -17.80 -1.05
CA PHE A 42 5.57 -18.19 0.07
C PHE A 42 7.02 -18.48 -0.33
N ALA A 43 7.24 -19.10 -1.50
CA ALA A 43 8.58 -19.29 -2.04
C ALA A 43 9.27 -17.95 -2.34
N GLU A 44 8.58 -17.03 -3.02
CA GLU A 44 9.06 -15.66 -3.29
C GLU A 44 9.39 -14.90 -1.99
N TYR A 45 8.47 -14.96 -1.02
CA TYR A 45 8.61 -14.34 0.29
C TYR A 45 9.87 -14.81 1.05
N LEU A 46 10.28 -16.07 0.88
CA LEU A 46 11.51 -16.58 1.49
C LEU A 46 12.76 -16.19 0.69
N GLU A 47 12.68 -16.20 -0.64
CA GLU A 47 13.77 -15.83 -1.54
C GLU A 47 14.23 -14.38 -1.31
N ASP A 48 13.28 -13.45 -1.16
CA ASP A 48 13.53 -12.05 -0.78
C ASP A 48 14.29 -11.88 0.54
N ARG A 49 14.25 -12.90 1.40
CA ARG A 49 14.93 -12.94 2.71
C ARG A 49 16.20 -13.77 2.67
N GLY A 50 16.64 -14.20 1.49
CA GLY A 50 17.82 -15.06 1.31
C GLY A 50 17.64 -16.46 1.88
N ARG A 51 16.40 -16.97 1.92
CA ARG A 51 16.07 -18.28 2.49
C ARG A 51 15.39 -19.17 1.45
N ALA A 52 15.68 -20.47 1.51
CA ALA A 52 14.97 -21.48 0.74
C ALA A 52 13.92 -22.18 1.60
N VAL A 53 12.81 -22.62 1.00
CA VAL A 53 11.78 -23.44 1.69
C VAL A 53 12.42 -24.65 2.35
N ALA A 54 13.31 -25.36 1.64
CA ALA A 54 14.03 -26.53 2.12
C ALA A 54 14.92 -26.28 3.36
N SER A 55 15.25 -25.02 3.67
CA SER A 55 16.03 -24.66 4.86
C SER A 55 15.20 -24.66 6.16
N ILE A 56 13.86 -24.69 6.07
CA ILE A 56 12.97 -24.62 7.22
C ILE A 56 12.77 -26.01 7.81
N ARG A 57 13.46 -26.29 8.93
CA ARG A 57 13.43 -27.61 9.58
C ARG A 57 12.37 -27.76 10.68
N SER A 58 11.77 -26.66 11.13
CA SER A 58 10.79 -26.66 12.23
C SER A 58 9.38 -26.45 11.68
N PRO A 59 8.41 -27.36 11.97
CA PRO A 59 7.02 -27.19 11.57
C PRO A 59 6.39 -25.90 12.10
N LYS A 60 6.72 -25.51 13.34
CA LYS A 60 6.25 -24.25 13.93
C LYS A 60 6.79 -23.04 13.17
N ALA A 61 8.08 -23.04 12.83
CA ALA A 61 8.70 -21.96 12.07
C ALA A 61 8.11 -21.87 10.66
N TYR A 62 7.85 -23.02 10.02
CA TYR A 62 7.16 -23.07 8.72
C TYR A 62 5.78 -22.42 8.80
N LYS A 63 4.93 -22.85 9.76
CA LYS A 63 3.58 -22.27 9.95
C LYS A 63 3.63 -20.75 10.17
N GLN A 64 4.54 -20.27 11.02
CA GLN A 64 4.69 -18.83 11.28
C GLN A 64 5.13 -18.03 10.05
N LEU A 65 6.10 -18.54 9.28
CA LEU A 65 6.57 -17.87 8.07
C LEU A 65 5.48 -17.88 6.99
N ARG A 66 4.75 -18.99 6.86
CA ARG A 66 3.63 -19.12 5.92
C ARG A 66 2.48 -18.18 6.27
N GLN A 67 2.15 -18.04 7.56
CA GLN A 67 1.18 -17.05 8.04
C GLN A 67 1.64 -15.61 7.74
N ALA A 68 2.92 -15.29 7.97
CA ALA A 68 3.45 -13.96 7.64
C ALA A 68 3.42 -13.67 6.13
N ALA A 69 3.63 -14.68 5.29
CA ALA A 69 3.45 -14.57 3.85
C ALA A 69 1.98 -14.36 3.47
N LEU A 70 1.04 -15.11 4.07
CA LEU A 70 -0.39 -14.90 3.88
C LEU A 70 -0.82 -13.48 4.29
N ASP A 71 -0.34 -12.98 5.41
CA ASP A 71 -0.62 -11.61 5.86
C ASP A 71 -0.11 -10.56 4.85
N THR A 72 1.06 -10.78 4.26
CA THR A 72 1.62 -9.90 3.22
C THR A 72 0.82 -9.99 1.92
N LEU A 73 0.35 -11.19 1.57
CA LEU A 73 -0.49 -11.40 0.39
C LEU A 73 -1.87 -10.74 0.54
N ILE A 74 -2.45 -10.80 1.75
CA ILE A 74 -3.67 -10.05 2.11
C ILE A 74 -3.43 -8.54 1.99
N ASP A 75 -2.29 -8.02 2.46
CA ASP A 75 -1.97 -6.60 2.31
C ASP A 75 -1.89 -6.16 0.85
N LYS A 76 -1.25 -6.95 -0.02
CA LYS A 76 -1.18 -6.70 -1.46
C LYS A 76 -2.58 -6.71 -2.09
N GLU A 77 -3.42 -7.68 -1.72
CA GLU A 77 -4.79 -7.77 -2.23
C GLU A 77 -5.64 -6.56 -1.80
N LEU A 78 -5.54 -6.13 -0.53
CA LEU A 78 -6.22 -4.93 -0.05
C LEU A 78 -5.78 -3.66 -0.80
N LEU A 79 -4.47 -3.53 -1.04
CA LEU A 79 -3.92 -2.40 -1.78
C LEU A 79 -4.37 -2.40 -3.25
N TRP A 80 -4.43 -3.58 -3.88
CA TRP A 80 -4.98 -3.74 -5.23
C TRP A 80 -6.45 -3.34 -5.29
N GLN A 81 -7.28 -3.84 -4.37
CA GLN A 81 -8.70 -3.47 -4.33
C GLN A 81 -8.90 -1.97 -4.07
N GLU A 82 -8.07 -1.37 -3.21
CA GLU A 82 -8.10 0.08 -2.99
C GLU A 82 -7.64 0.86 -4.24
N ALA A 83 -6.67 0.35 -5.00
CA ALA A 83 -6.27 0.90 -6.29
C ALA A 83 -7.44 0.92 -7.27
N GLN A 84 -8.14 -0.21 -7.42
CA GLN A 84 -9.32 -0.32 -8.28
C GLN A 84 -10.44 0.62 -7.83
N LYS A 85 -10.74 0.66 -6.52
CA LYS A 85 -11.78 1.51 -5.93
C LYS A 85 -11.53 3.00 -6.21
N ARG A 86 -10.27 3.44 -6.21
CA ARG A 86 -9.88 4.84 -6.50
C ARG A 86 -9.64 5.11 -7.98
N GLY A 87 -9.81 4.12 -8.85
CA GLY A 87 -9.58 4.27 -10.29
C GLY A 87 -8.11 4.47 -10.66
N LEU A 88 -7.17 4.06 -9.80
CA LEU A 88 -5.75 4.06 -10.13
C LEU A 88 -5.49 2.98 -11.18
N LYS A 89 -5.01 3.40 -12.36
CA LYS A 89 -4.59 2.50 -13.44
C LYS A 89 -3.11 2.70 -13.68
N VAL A 90 -2.37 1.60 -13.72
CA VAL A 90 -0.98 1.61 -14.17
C VAL A 90 -1.01 1.64 -15.69
N ASP A 91 -0.21 2.52 -16.28
CA ASP A 91 -0.09 2.59 -17.73
C ASP A 91 0.47 1.28 -18.32
N ASP A 92 -0.14 0.80 -19.40
CA ASP A 92 0.19 -0.50 -20.01
C ASP A 92 1.66 -0.54 -20.45
N GLN A 93 2.21 0.57 -20.92
CA GLN A 93 3.62 0.64 -21.31
C GLN A 93 4.54 0.42 -20.09
N THR A 94 4.18 0.92 -18.92
CA THR A 94 4.92 0.69 -17.67
C THR A 94 4.90 -0.80 -17.29
N VAL A 95 3.77 -1.47 -17.44
CA VAL A 95 3.66 -2.92 -17.20
C VAL A 95 4.56 -3.69 -18.17
N GLN A 96 4.49 -3.39 -19.46
CA GLN A 96 5.29 -4.08 -20.47
C GLN A 96 6.80 -3.85 -20.27
N GLN A 97 7.20 -2.64 -19.90
CA GLN A 97 8.59 -2.34 -19.54
C GLN A 97 9.05 -3.16 -18.33
N GLN A 98 8.22 -3.30 -17.30
CA GLN A 98 8.55 -4.12 -16.14
C GLN A 98 8.69 -5.61 -16.51
N VAL A 99 7.78 -6.13 -17.32
CA VAL A 99 7.83 -7.52 -17.81
C VAL A 99 9.10 -7.76 -18.65
N GLU A 100 9.46 -6.82 -19.53
CA GLU A 100 10.71 -6.89 -20.31
C GLU A 100 11.94 -6.88 -19.41
N GLN A 101 12.01 -6.00 -18.41
CA GLN A 101 13.13 -5.94 -17.47
C GLN A 101 13.31 -7.27 -16.73
N ILE A 102 12.21 -7.89 -16.29
CA ILE A 102 12.23 -9.21 -15.65
C ILE A 102 12.71 -10.29 -16.62
N ARG A 103 12.24 -10.26 -17.87
CA ARG A 103 12.66 -11.20 -18.92
C ARG A 103 14.16 -11.12 -19.18
N VAL A 104 14.70 -9.91 -19.29
CA VAL A 104 16.15 -9.69 -19.47
C VAL A 104 16.93 -10.17 -18.25
N ALA A 105 16.46 -9.86 -17.04
CA ALA A 105 17.11 -10.26 -15.79
C ALA A 105 17.17 -11.79 -15.61
N ILE A 106 16.15 -12.52 -16.07
CA ILE A 106 16.10 -14.00 -16.06
C ILE A 106 17.00 -14.63 -17.15
N GLY A 107 17.49 -13.83 -18.10
CA GLY A 107 18.38 -14.29 -19.16
C GLY A 107 17.68 -14.57 -20.48
N GLY A 108 16.67 -13.77 -20.84
CA GLY A 108 16.02 -13.78 -22.15
C GLY A 108 14.75 -14.63 -22.23
N ARG A 109 14.12 -14.64 -23.43
CA ARG A 109 12.77 -15.19 -23.66
C ARG A 109 12.63 -16.67 -23.29
N ASP A 110 13.58 -17.52 -23.68
CA ASP A 110 13.44 -18.98 -23.46
C ASP A 110 13.52 -19.35 -21.97
N ASN A 111 14.43 -18.72 -21.22
CA ASN A 111 14.56 -18.92 -19.79
C ASN A 111 13.35 -18.33 -19.04
N PHE A 112 12.86 -17.18 -19.49
CA PHE A 112 11.65 -16.57 -18.97
C PHE A 112 10.42 -17.46 -19.15
N LEU A 113 10.18 -17.98 -20.35
CA LEU A 113 9.05 -18.87 -20.63
C LEU A 113 9.10 -20.16 -19.80
N ARG A 114 10.29 -20.77 -19.66
CA ARG A 114 10.46 -21.92 -18.75
C ARG A 114 10.15 -21.56 -17.31
N ARG A 115 10.66 -20.43 -16.81
CA ARG A 115 10.41 -19.98 -15.43
C ARG A 115 8.94 -19.66 -15.18
N LEU A 116 8.23 -19.08 -16.16
CA LEU A 116 6.79 -18.87 -16.07
C LEU A 116 6.04 -20.21 -15.99
N GLN A 117 6.37 -21.17 -16.85
CA GLN A 117 5.76 -22.50 -16.82
C GLN A 117 6.00 -23.22 -15.49
N ASP A 118 7.23 -23.22 -14.99
CA ASP A 118 7.59 -23.79 -13.69
C ASP A 118 6.81 -23.13 -12.54
N ALA A 119 6.55 -21.82 -12.67
CA ALA A 119 5.74 -21.07 -11.74
C ALA A 119 4.23 -21.18 -12.00
N GLY A 120 3.78 -21.89 -13.04
CA GLY A 120 2.37 -22.03 -13.41
C GLY A 120 1.74 -20.74 -13.97
N PHE A 121 2.51 -19.98 -14.74
CA PHE A 121 2.08 -18.80 -15.50
C PHE A 121 2.27 -19.01 -17.00
N ASP A 122 1.47 -18.30 -17.77
CA ASP A 122 1.78 -17.91 -19.15
C ASP A 122 2.12 -16.41 -19.20
N GLU A 123 2.54 -15.90 -20.37
CA GLU A 123 2.92 -14.49 -20.50
C GLU A 123 1.76 -13.53 -20.16
N ALA A 124 0.52 -13.90 -20.50
CA ALA A 124 -0.65 -13.04 -20.29
C ALA A 124 -1.02 -12.93 -18.81
N SER A 125 -1.12 -14.07 -18.13
CA SER A 125 -1.37 -14.15 -16.68
C SER A 125 -0.23 -13.53 -15.87
N PHE A 126 1.02 -13.64 -16.32
CA PHE A 126 2.14 -12.95 -15.69
C PHE A 126 2.07 -11.43 -15.88
N THR A 127 1.63 -10.96 -17.05
CA THR A 127 1.43 -9.54 -17.32
C THR A 127 0.34 -8.97 -16.40
N GLU A 128 -0.79 -9.67 -16.26
CA GLU A 128 -1.87 -9.29 -15.33
C GLU A 128 -1.39 -9.30 -13.88
N TYR A 129 -0.62 -10.32 -13.47
CA TYR A 129 0.02 -10.35 -12.15
C TYR A 129 0.89 -9.12 -11.90
N THR A 130 1.72 -8.77 -12.89
CA THR A 130 2.62 -7.60 -12.83
C THR A 130 1.81 -6.30 -12.74
N HIS A 131 0.73 -6.17 -13.50
CA HIS A 131 -0.15 -5.01 -13.44
C HIS A 131 -0.75 -4.84 -12.03
N ARG A 132 -1.28 -5.91 -11.43
CA ARG A 132 -1.83 -5.88 -10.06
C ARG A 132 -0.79 -5.48 -9.03
N GLU A 133 0.42 -6.04 -9.15
CA GLU A 133 1.52 -5.74 -8.24
C GLU A 133 1.94 -4.27 -8.33
N LEU A 134 2.13 -3.73 -9.54
CA LEU A 134 2.48 -2.33 -9.74
C LEU A 134 1.38 -1.39 -9.22
N ALA A 135 0.11 -1.73 -9.44
CA ALA A 135 -1.02 -0.93 -8.95
C ALA A 135 -1.08 -0.92 -7.42
N ALA A 136 -0.88 -2.07 -6.78
CA ALA A 136 -0.81 -2.17 -5.32
C ALA A 136 0.37 -1.37 -4.75
N GLN A 137 1.54 -1.43 -5.38
CA GLN A 137 2.73 -0.67 -4.98
C GLN A 137 2.50 0.86 -5.11
N GLN A 138 1.97 1.32 -6.23
CA GLN A 138 1.67 2.74 -6.45
C GLN A 138 0.59 3.25 -5.49
N MET A 139 -0.45 2.46 -5.25
CA MET A 139 -1.48 2.78 -4.26
C MET A 139 -0.88 2.88 -2.86
N PHE A 140 0.01 1.95 -2.48
CA PHE A 140 0.66 2.02 -1.17
C PHE A 140 1.49 3.29 -1.02
N ALA A 141 2.28 3.65 -2.03
CA ALA A 141 3.06 4.89 -2.03
C ALA A 141 2.16 6.12 -1.90
N THR A 142 1.02 6.13 -2.59
CA THR A 142 0.03 7.20 -2.53
C THR A 142 -0.58 7.33 -1.14
N LEU A 143 -0.96 6.21 -0.51
CA LEU A 143 -1.53 6.18 0.83
C LEU A 143 -0.51 6.61 1.90
N ILE A 144 0.75 6.16 1.78
CA ILE A 144 1.83 6.59 2.69
C ILE A 144 2.00 8.11 2.59
N ARG A 145 2.09 8.64 1.37
CA ARG A 145 2.23 10.09 1.13
C ARG A 145 1.03 10.87 1.69
N ALA A 146 -0.19 10.39 1.48
CA ALA A 146 -1.39 11.01 2.04
C ALA A 146 -1.38 10.98 3.59
N ASN A 147 -0.93 9.89 4.19
CA ASN A 147 -0.84 9.77 5.64
C ASN A 147 0.26 10.65 6.25
N THR A 148 1.36 10.91 5.53
CA THR A 148 2.44 11.78 6.00
C THR A 148 2.18 13.27 5.76
N LEU A 149 1.35 13.63 4.78
CA LEU A 149 1.00 15.02 4.43
C LEU A 149 -0.12 15.64 5.27
N GLN A 150 -0.41 15.11 6.46
CA GLN A 150 -1.46 15.68 7.32
C GLN A 150 -1.12 17.11 7.76
N ALA A 151 -2.05 18.03 7.52
CA ALA A 151 -1.94 19.42 7.94
C ALA A 151 -1.79 19.50 9.46
N ARG A 152 -0.76 20.20 9.92
CA ARG A 152 -0.49 20.47 11.32
C ARG A 152 -0.91 21.89 11.64
N HIS A 153 -1.35 22.09 12.87
CA HIS A 153 -1.86 23.36 13.35
C HIS A 153 -1.13 23.78 14.62
N LEU A 154 -0.59 24.99 14.62
CA LEU A 154 0.02 25.64 15.78
C LEU A 154 -0.89 26.77 16.26
N LEU A 155 -1.21 26.77 17.56
CA LEU A 155 -1.98 27.79 18.23
C LEU A 155 -1.13 28.47 19.31
N VAL A 156 -0.96 29.78 19.20
CA VAL A 156 -0.51 30.63 20.30
C VAL A 156 -1.74 31.23 20.95
N ARG A 157 -2.09 30.72 22.14
CA ARG A 157 -3.28 31.16 22.88
C ARG A 157 -3.17 32.61 23.31
N VAL A 158 -4.27 33.35 23.20
CA VAL A 158 -4.43 34.72 23.71
C VAL A 158 -5.80 34.79 24.40
N ALA A 159 -5.86 35.42 25.57
CA ALA A 159 -7.13 35.61 26.27
C ALA A 159 -8.06 36.55 25.46
N PRO A 160 -9.39 36.36 25.49
CA PRO A 160 -10.33 37.19 24.72
C PRO A 160 -10.26 38.69 25.07
N ASP A 161 -9.89 39.01 26.30
CA ASP A 161 -9.77 40.34 26.90
C ASP A 161 -8.32 40.86 26.99
N ALA A 162 -7.37 40.16 26.36
CA ALA A 162 -5.97 40.56 26.35
C ALA A 162 -5.78 41.96 25.73
N ASP A 163 -4.84 42.72 26.29
CA ASP A 163 -4.48 44.03 25.76
C ASP A 163 -3.73 43.92 24.42
N ALA A 164 -3.65 45.05 23.71
CA ALA A 164 -3.04 45.10 22.38
C ALA A 164 -1.54 44.70 22.41
N ALA A 165 -0.84 44.96 23.52
CA ALA A 165 0.56 44.60 23.69
C ALA A 165 0.73 43.06 23.76
N THR A 166 -0.12 42.39 24.52
CA THR A 166 -0.12 40.92 24.65
C THR A 166 -0.51 40.24 23.33
N ASP A 167 -1.50 40.77 22.62
CA ASP A 167 -1.89 40.24 21.30
C ASP A 167 -0.76 40.39 20.26
N ALA A 168 -0.11 41.56 20.22
CA ALA A 168 1.03 41.80 19.33
C ALA A 168 2.23 40.89 19.67
N ALA A 169 2.53 40.68 20.95
CA ALA A 169 3.58 39.77 21.39
C ALA A 169 3.28 38.31 20.99
N ALA A 170 2.03 37.87 21.11
CA ALA A 170 1.60 36.54 20.68
C ALA A 170 1.74 36.34 19.16
N ARG A 171 1.34 37.34 18.37
CA ARG A 171 1.54 37.33 16.91
C ARG A 171 3.02 37.23 16.56
N LEU A 172 3.86 38.05 17.19
CA LEU A 172 5.30 38.05 16.93
C LEU A 172 5.92 36.69 17.24
N ARG A 173 5.54 36.05 18.36
CA ARG A 173 5.97 34.70 18.72
C ARG A 173 5.57 33.68 17.67
N LEU A 174 4.33 33.73 17.17
CA LEU A 174 3.89 32.82 16.10
C LEU A 174 4.69 33.04 14.81
N MET A 175 4.99 34.30 14.45
CA MET A 175 5.78 34.61 13.25
C MET A 175 7.23 34.13 13.36
N GLN A 176 7.84 34.21 14.55
CA GLN A 176 9.16 33.62 14.80
C GLN A 176 9.14 32.09 14.65
N MET A 177 8.09 31.43 15.16
CA MET A 177 7.93 29.98 14.98
C MET A 177 7.64 29.60 13.52
N ARG A 178 6.92 30.44 12.77
CA ARG A 178 6.64 30.22 11.34
C ARG A 178 7.93 30.13 10.53
N ALA A 179 8.96 30.91 10.86
CA ALA A 179 10.22 30.90 10.13
C ALA A 179 10.88 29.50 10.11
N SER A 180 10.94 28.83 11.28
CA SER A 180 11.48 27.46 11.36
C SER A 180 10.55 26.40 10.79
N VAL A 181 9.24 26.66 10.78
CA VAL A 181 8.25 25.78 10.14
C VAL A 181 8.38 25.82 8.62
N VAL A 182 8.50 27.01 8.03
CA VAL A 182 8.59 27.22 6.57
C VAL A 182 9.81 26.53 5.98
N GLU A 183 10.95 26.54 6.68
CA GLU A 183 12.18 25.85 6.26
C GLU A 183 11.98 24.33 6.07
N GLY A 184 11.05 23.74 6.82
CA GLY A 184 10.75 22.31 6.80
C GLY A 184 9.33 21.97 6.35
N ALA A 185 8.60 22.87 5.69
CA ALA A 185 7.20 22.68 5.29
C ALA A 185 7.02 22.80 3.77
N THR A 186 6.22 21.92 3.17
CA THR A 186 5.79 22.06 1.76
C THR A 186 4.79 23.20 1.60
N PHE A 187 4.08 23.55 2.67
CA PHE A 187 3.17 24.69 2.72
C PHE A 187 3.09 25.23 4.15
N ALA A 188 2.97 26.55 4.32
CA ALA A 188 2.60 27.18 5.57
C ALA A 188 1.68 28.37 5.29
N SER A 189 0.58 28.49 6.03
CA SER A 189 -0.34 29.61 5.93
C SER A 189 0.30 30.90 6.46
N ASP A 190 -0.35 32.03 6.22
CA ASP A 190 -0.12 33.22 7.03
C ASP A 190 -0.68 33.04 8.45
N ALA A 191 -0.26 33.91 9.36
CA ALA A 191 -0.78 33.93 10.72
C ALA A 191 -2.22 34.46 10.71
N VAL A 192 -3.15 33.64 11.20
CA VAL A 192 -4.59 33.96 11.21
C VAL A 192 -5.05 34.19 12.65
N ARG A 193 -5.78 35.29 12.90
CA ARG A 193 -6.37 35.58 14.20
C ARG A 193 -7.74 34.91 14.33
N SER A 194 -7.97 34.21 15.44
CA SER A 194 -9.28 33.68 15.85
C SER A 194 -9.56 34.03 17.32
N PRO A 195 -10.78 33.86 17.86
CA PRO A 195 -11.08 34.12 19.28
C PRO A 195 -10.17 33.41 20.29
N PHE A 196 -9.53 32.30 19.90
CA PHE A 196 -8.64 31.52 20.77
C PHE A 196 -7.17 31.98 20.74
N GLY A 197 -6.83 32.91 19.83
CA GLY A 197 -5.48 33.44 19.64
C GLY A 197 -5.03 33.38 18.19
N TRP A 198 -3.73 33.19 17.98
CA TRP A 198 -3.10 33.19 16.66
C TRP A 198 -2.82 31.77 16.16
N HIS A 199 -3.18 31.50 14.91
CA HIS A 199 -3.16 30.18 14.28
C HIS A 199 -2.21 30.15 13.08
N LEU A 200 -1.48 29.05 12.93
CA LEU A 200 -0.68 28.72 11.76
C LEU A 200 -0.99 27.29 11.31
N ILE A 201 -1.38 27.11 10.06
CA ILE A 201 -1.59 25.79 9.45
C ILE A 201 -0.43 25.51 8.51
N TYR A 202 0.17 24.33 8.58
CA TYR A 202 1.30 23.97 7.72
C TYR A 202 1.28 22.49 7.33
N LEU A 203 1.80 22.19 6.15
CA LEU A 203 2.05 20.82 5.70
C LEU A 203 3.55 20.57 5.79
N PRO A 204 4.02 19.64 6.64
CA PRO A 204 5.43 19.35 6.77
C PRO A 204 6.02 18.83 5.45
N ASN A 205 7.21 19.30 5.12
CA ASN A 205 8.01 18.82 3.99
C ASN A 205 8.60 17.47 4.36
N HIS A 206 8.47 16.51 3.46
CA HIS A 206 9.12 15.22 3.56
C HIS A 206 10.18 15.20 2.48
N LEU A 207 11.30 15.89 2.73
CA LEU A 207 12.48 15.74 1.88
C LEU A 207 12.84 14.25 1.86
N GLU A 208 12.89 13.66 0.67
CA GLU A 208 13.55 12.36 0.50
C GLU A 208 15.01 12.55 0.92
N ALA A 209 15.68 11.47 1.34
CA ALA A 209 17.05 11.54 1.88
C ALA A 209 18.07 12.23 0.95
N ALA A 210 17.73 12.45 -0.33
CA ALA A 210 18.54 13.09 -1.35
C ALA A 210 18.57 14.64 -1.29
N ASP A 211 17.62 15.30 -0.62
CA ASP A 211 17.45 16.78 -0.73
C ASP A 211 18.04 17.58 0.44
N VAL A 212 18.93 17.01 1.26
CA VAL A 212 19.44 17.65 2.49
C VAL A 212 20.93 17.98 2.36
N PRO A 213 21.33 19.27 2.39
CA PRO A 213 22.74 19.68 2.42
C PRO A 213 23.49 19.14 3.62
N GLU A 214 24.73 18.72 3.38
CA GLU A 214 25.54 17.91 4.28
C GLU A 214 26.18 18.76 5.40
N VAL A 215 25.73 18.55 6.65
CA VAL A 215 26.42 19.04 7.85
C VAL A 215 26.73 17.83 8.73
N GLN A 216 28.00 17.66 9.10
CA GLN A 216 28.51 16.47 9.79
C GLN A 216 27.64 16.12 11.03
N GLY A 217 27.08 14.91 11.03
CA GLY A 217 26.33 14.32 12.15
C GLY A 217 24.80 14.51 12.13
N LEU A 218 24.27 15.59 11.57
CA LEU A 218 22.80 15.81 11.51
C LEU A 218 22.11 15.03 10.38
N ALA A 219 22.84 14.71 9.31
CA ALA A 219 22.30 13.96 8.17
C ALA A 219 21.86 12.55 8.57
N THR A 220 22.67 11.82 9.34
CA THR A 220 22.37 10.44 9.76
C THR A 220 21.15 10.37 10.68
N VAL A 221 21.03 11.30 11.63
CA VAL A 221 19.88 11.40 12.54
C VAL A 221 18.60 11.72 11.76
N ARG A 222 18.67 12.63 10.78
CA ARG A 222 17.52 12.98 9.93
C ARG A 222 17.08 11.81 9.05
N VAL A 223 18.02 11.09 8.43
CA VAL A 223 17.73 9.88 7.64
C VAL A 223 17.09 8.80 8.51
N GLN A 224 17.61 8.55 9.72
CA GLN A 224 17.04 7.55 10.62
C GLN A 224 15.62 7.93 11.08
N ARG A 225 15.40 9.21 11.38
CA ARG A 225 14.06 9.72 11.74
C ARG A 225 13.07 9.61 10.58
N ALA A 226 13.49 9.96 9.36
CA ALA A 226 12.66 9.81 8.16
C ALA A 226 12.26 8.34 7.95
N ARG A 227 13.21 7.41 8.07
CA ARG A 227 12.94 5.96 8.00
C ARG A 227 11.94 5.50 9.06
N GLN A 228 12.09 5.96 10.31
CA GLN A 228 11.14 5.64 11.39
C GLN A 228 9.73 6.16 11.09
N GLN A 229 9.61 7.42 10.67
CA GLN A 229 8.32 8.02 10.32
C GLN A 229 7.66 7.29 9.16
N GLN A 230 8.42 6.93 8.13
CA GLN A 230 7.91 6.17 6.99
C GLN A 230 7.45 4.77 7.42
N ALA A 231 8.20 4.09 8.29
CA ALA A 231 7.80 2.78 8.82
C ALA A 231 6.49 2.85 9.63
N LEU A 232 6.32 3.89 10.45
CA LEU A 232 5.08 4.15 11.18
C LEU A 232 3.91 4.42 10.23
N ALA A 233 4.11 5.28 9.22
CA ALA A 233 3.08 5.59 8.24
C ALA A 233 2.65 4.34 7.46
N ARG A 234 3.60 3.51 7.02
CA ARG A 234 3.32 2.22 6.37
C ARG A 234 2.45 1.32 7.24
N ARG A 235 2.81 1.17 8.52
CA ARG A 235 2.05 0.35 9.48
C ARG A 235 0.63 0.89 9.68
N GLN A 236 0.47 2.20 9.81
CA GLN A 236 -0.83 2.85 10.00
C GLN A 236 -1.74 2.65 8.78
N VAL A 237 -1.22 2.87 7.57
CA VAL A 237 -1.97 2.67 6.32
C VAL A 237 -2.50 1.24 6.21
N LEU A 238 -1.64 0.23 6.42
CA LEU A 238 -2.06 -1.17 6.33
C LEU A 238 -3.03 -1.54 7.45
N ALA A 239 -2.83 -1.04 8.67
CA ALA A 239 -3.75 -1.26 9.78
C ALA A 239 -5.14 -0.65 9.49
N GLN A 240 -5.18 0.55 8.91
CA GLN A 240 -6.42 1.21 8.52
C GLN A 240 -7.14 0.44 7.40
N LEU A 241 -6.42 0.00 6.36
CA LEU A 241 -6.99 -0.83 5.30
C LEU A 241 -7.55 -2.13 5.86
N ARG A 242 -6.80 -2.85 6.71
CA ARG A 242 -7.29 -4.08 7.34
C ARG A 242 -8.54 -3.85 8.20
N ALA A 243 -8.63 -2.74 8.91
CA ALA A 243 -9.79 -2.42 9.75
C ALA A 243 -11.05 -2.04 8.96
N GLN A 244 -10.87 -1.50 7.75
CA GLN A 244 -11.97 -1.06 6.88
C GLN A 244 -12.51 -2.14 5.95
N ASN A 245 -11.86 -3.30 5.88
CA ASN A 245 -12.17 -4.36 4.93
C ASN A 245 -12.43 -5.68 5.65
N ARG A 246 -13.24 -6.55 5.04
CA ARG A 246 -13.55 -7.87 5.59
C ARG A 246 -12.45 -8.85 5.20
N ILE A 247 -11.83 -9.50 6.19
CA ILE A 247 -10.78 -10.50 5.97
C ILE A 247 -11.18 -11.79 6.69
N GLU A 248 -11.25 -12.88 5.95
CA GLU A 248 -11.53 -14.22 6.48
C GLU A 248 -10.32 -15.11 6.24
N ARG A 249 -9.76 -15.70 7.30
CA ARG A 249 -8.68 -16.68 7.19
C ARG A 249 -9.29 -18.08 7.31
N ILE A 250 -8.96 -18.95 6.37
CA ILE A 250 -9.53 -20.31 6.30
C ILE A 250 -8.44 -21.36 6.62
N ASP A 251 -7.17 -21.02 6.41
CA ASP A 251 -6.02 -21.92 6.56
C ASP A 251 -5.57 -22.20 8.01
N ASP A 252 -6.42 -21.94 9.02
CA ASP A 252 -6.01 -21.88 10.43
C ASP A 252 -6.61 -22.92 11.41
N ASP A 253 -7.33 -23.93 10.93
CA ASP A 253 -7.64 -25.14 11.73
C ASP A 253 -6.79 -26.35 11.29
#